data_AF-A0A397I5V6-F1
#
_entry.id   AF-A0A397I5V6-F1
#
_cell.length_a   1.000
_cell.length_b   1.000
_cell.length_c   1.000
_cell.angle_alpha   90.00
_cell.angle_beta   90.00
_cell.angle_gamma   90.00
#
_symmetry.space_group_name_H-M   'P 1'
#
loop_
_entity.id
_entity.type
_entity.pdbx_description
1 polymer ?
#
loop_
_entity_poly.entity_id
_entity_poly.type
_entity_poly.pdbx_seq_one_letter_code
_entity_poly.pdbx_strand_id
1 'polypeptide(L)'
;MSTRKTFTIGSRESELALIQTTHVQNVLQLAYPDFEFPIKSMTTKGDQILNVPLYQIGEKSLFTKELETALQNNQVDLVVHSSSC
;
A
#
# COMPACT_ATOMS: atom_id res chain seq x y z
N MET A 1 3.96 27.90 -8.15
CA MET A 1 3.89 26.44 -8.19
C MET A 1 3.03 26.00 -7.01
N SER A 2 1.88 25.38 -7.25
CA SER A 2 1.02 24.89 -6.16
C SER A 2 1.74 23.75 -5.44
N THR A 3 2.16 23.99 -4.20
CA THR A 3 2.68 22.93 -3.33
C THR A 3 1.53 21.98 -3.00
N ARG A 4 1.57 20.78 -3.56
CA ARG A 4 0.63 19.71 -3.23
C ARG A 4 0.75 19.38 -1.74
N LYS A 5 -0.36 19.50 -1.01
CA LYS A 5 -0.43 19.23 0.43
C LYS A 5 -0.94 17.84 0.78
N THR A 6 -1.45 17.09 -0.19
CA THR A 6 -2.08 15.77 0.05
C THR A 6 -1.34 14.68 -0.69
N PHE A 7 -0.90 13.66 0.03
CA PHE A 7 -0.17 12.48 -0.47
C PHE A 7 -0.90 11.19 -0.08
N THR A 8 -1.41 10.47 -1.08
CA THR A 8 -2.19 9.25 -0.88
C THR A 8 -1.28 8.05 -0.62
N ILE A 9 -1.55 7.32 0.46
CA ILE A 9 -0.82 6.11 0.86
C ILE A 9 -1.59 4.86 0.40
N GLY A 10 -1.00 4.07 -0.48
CA GLY A 10 -1.51 2.76 -0.87
C GLY A 10 -1.19 1.67 0.17
N SER A 11 -2.18 0.85 0.51
CA SER A 11 -2.03 -0.32 1.39
C SER A 11 -2.84 -1.50 0.87
N ARG A 12 -2.44 -2.71 1.25
CA ARG A 12 -3.32 -3.88 1.14
C ARG A 12 -4.47 -3.80 2.16
N GLU A 13 -5.56 -4.49 1.85
CA GLU A 13 -6.75 -4.58 2.74
C GLU A 13 -6.58 -5.52 3.94
N SER A 14 -5.54 -6.36 3.96
CA SER A 14 -5.27 -7.21 5.11
C SER A 14 -5.09 -6.38 6.38
N GLU A 15 -5.68 -6.82 7.49
CA GLU A 15 -5.68 -6.09 8.77
C GLU A 15 -4.26 -5.70 9.23
N LEU A 16 -3.30 -6.62 9.11
CA LEU A 16 -1.90 -6.34 9.44
C LEU A 16 -1.30 -5.21 8.58
N ALA A 17 -1.59 -5.18 7.28
CA ALA A 17 -1.10 -4.13 6.39
C ALA A 17 -1.72 -2.78 6.71
N LEU A 18 -3.01 -2.74 7.08
CA LEU A 18 -3.67 -1.50 7.50
C LEU A 18 -3.07 -0.96 8.81
N ILE A 19 -2.79 -1.83 9.77
CA ILE A 19 -2.12 -1.44 11.03
C ILE A 19 -0.74 -0.83 10.75
N GLN A 20 0.07 -1.48 9.92
CA GLN A 20 1.39 -0.97 9.54
C GLN A 20 1.30 0.35 8.79
N THR A 21 0.36 0.46 7.86
CA THR A 21 0.15 1.68 7.08
C THR A 21 -0.32 2.83 7.96
N THR A 22 -1.20 2.57 8.92
CA THR A 22 -1.68 3.56 9.88
C THR A 22 -0.53 4.02 10.79
N HIS A 23 0.36 3.10 11.19
CA HIS A 23 1.56 3.47 11.93
C HIS A 23 2.44 4.43 11.14
N VAL A 24 2.72 4.12 9.86
CA VAL A 24 3.50 5.00 8.97
C VAL A 24 2.79 6.35 8.75
N GLN A 25 1.47 6.34 8.52
CA GLN A 25 0.66 7.55 8.38
C GLN A 25 0.81 8.46 9.59
N ASN A 26 0.70 7.91 10.80
CA ASN A 26 0.82 8.69 12.04
C ASN A 26 2.21 9.33 12.18
N VAL A 27 3.28 8.59 11.85
CA VAL A 27 4.65 9.13 11.86
C VAL A 27 4.80 10.24 10.83
N LEU A 28 4.26 10.07 9.62
CA LEU A 28 4.29 11.10 8.57
C LEU A 28 3.49 12.34 8.99
N GLN A 29 2.32 12.17 9.57
CA GLN A 29 1.47 13.26 10.04
C GLN A 29 2.13 14.08 11.15
N LEU A 30 2.86 13.42 12.06
CA LEU A 30 3.63 14.09 13.12
C LEU A 30 4.84 14.85 12.56
N ALA A 31 5.53 14.30 11.56
CA ALA A 31 6.66 14.96 10.92
C ALA A 31 6.25 16.11 10.00
N TYR A 32 5.05 16.01 9.39
CA TYR A 32 4.55 16.92 8.37
C TYR A 32 3.09 17.33 8.66
N PRO A 33 2.83 18.15 9.70
CA PRO A 33 1.48 18.49 10.15
C PRO A 33 0.65 19.29 9.14
N ASP A 34 1.30 20.03 8.24
CA ASP A 34 0.65 20.82 7.18
C ASP A 34 0.22 19.98 5.97
N PHE A 35 0.51 18.68 5.98
CA PHE A 35 0.23 17.75 4.91
C PHE A 35 -0.82 16.73 5.33
N GLU A 36 -1.54 16.21 4.35
CA GLU A 36 -2.56 15.17 4.54
C GLU A 36 -2.10 13.86 3.91
N PHE A 37 -2.32 12.76 4.63
CA PHE A 37 -1.90 11.43 4.21
C PHE A 37 -3.08 10.44 4.17
N PRO A 38 -4.03 10.56 3.23
CA PRO A 38 -5.17 9.63 3.13
C PRO A 38 -4.69 8.22 2.74
N ILE A 39 -5.24 7.20 3.41
CA ILE A 39 -4.96 5.80 3.09
C ILE A 39 -5.96 5.30 2.05
N LYS A 40 -5.45 4.72 0.96
CA LYS A 40 -6.21 4.01 -0.06
C LYS A 40 -5.90 2.52 0.03
N SER A 41 -6.84 1.76 0.58
CA SER A 41 -6.75 0.30 0.61
C SER A 41 -7.04 -0.28 -0.77
N MET A 42 -6.33 -1.34 -1.12
CA MET A 42 -6.45 -2.04 -2.39
C MET A 42 -6.47 -3.54 -2.15
N THR A 43 -7.44 -4.22 -2.76
CA THR A 43 -7.46 -5.69 -2.82
C THR A 43 -6.46 -6.16 -3.87
N THR A 44 -5.59 -7.10 -3.52
CA THR A 44 -4.67 -7.75 -4.49
C THR A 44 -5.22 -9.09 -4.94
N LYS A 45 -4.85 -9.60 -6.12
CA LYS A 45 -5.24 -10.96 -6.54
C LYS A 45 -4.75 -12.02 -5.57
N GLY A 46 -3.62 -11.79 -4.89
CA GLY A 46 -3.12 -12.66 -3.83
C GLY A 46 -4.03 -12.76 -2.60
N ASP A 47 -4.84 -11.74 -2.30
CA ASP A 47 -5.86 -11.80 -1.23
C ASP A 47 -7.06 -12.69 -1.61
N GLN A 48 -7.32 -12.84 -2.91
CA GLN A 48 -8.40 -13.70 -3.43
C GLN A 48 -7.97 -15.18 -3.53
N ILE A 49 -6.67 -15.45 -3.53
CA ILE A 49 -6.12 -16.81 -3.64
C ILE A 49 -5.73 -17.31 -2.24
N LEU A 50 -6.73 -17.62 -1.41
CA LEU A 50 -6.54 -18.23 -0.09
C LEU A 50 -6.35 -19.77 -0.16
N ASN A 51 -6.58 -20.39 -1.32
CA ASN A 51 -6.69 -21.85 -1.47
C ASN A 51 -5.61 -22.50 -2.36
N VAL A 52 -4.58 -21.76 -2.79
CA VAL A 52 -3.48 -22.33 -3.58
C VAL A 52 -2.17 -22.08 -2.84
N PRO A 53 -1.39 -23.12 -2.53
CA PRO A 53 -0.12 -22.95 -1.82
C PRO A 53 0.82 -22.06 -2.63
N LEU A 54 1.42 -21.07 -1.95
CA LEU A 54 2.30 -20.05 -2.54
C LEU A 54 3.42 -20.63 -3.44
N TYR A 55 3.90 -21.84 -3.17
CA TYR A 55 4.95 -22.49 -3.98
C TYR A 55 4.47 -22.86 -5.41
N GLN A 56 3.17 -23.11 -5.60
CA GLN A 56 2.60 -23.40 -6.92
C GLN A 56 2.43 -22.12 -7.76
N ILE A 57 2.39 -20.97 -7.11
CA ILE A 57 2.28 -19.67 -7.72
C ILE A 57 3.69 -19.08 -7.78
N GLY A 58 4.49 -19.55 -8.74
CA GLY A 58 5.89 -19.15 -8.93
C GLY A 58 6.11 -17.68 -9.32
N GLU A 59 5.21 -16.76 -8.95
CA GLU A 59 5.32 -15.34 -9.26
C GLU A 59 5.60 -14.53 -7.99
N LYS A 60 6.85 -14.06 -7.89
CA LYS A 60 7.33 -13.11 -6.87
C LYS A 60 6.53 -11.80 -6.83
N SER A 61 5.72 -11.53 -7.86
CA SER A 61 4.94 -10.30 -8.06
C SER A 61 3.45 -10.40 -7.74
N LEU A 62 2.95 -11.53 -7.20
CA LEU A 62 1.51 -11.74 -6.98
C LEU A 62 0.87 -10.73 -5.99
N PHE A 63 1.66 -10.09 -5.14
CA PHE A 63 1.19 -9.18 -4.09
C PHE A 63 1.62 -7.72 -4.29
N THR A 64 2.47 -7.43 -5.28
CA THR A 64 3.00 -6.08 -5.52
C THR A 64 2.54 -5.46 -6.83
N LYS A 65 2.10 -6.27 -7.80
CA LYS A 65 1.76 -5.80 -9.16
C LYS A 65 0.63 -4.77 -9.16
N GLU A 66 -0.40 -4.96 -8.35
CA GLU A 66 -1.52 -4.02 -8.24
C GLU A 66 -1.11 -2.70 -7.58
N LEU A 67 -0.22 -2.77 -6.58
CA LEU A 67 0.30 -1.59 -5.89
C LEU A 67 1.25 -0.79 -6.80
N GLU A 68 2.11 -1.48 -7.54
CA GLU A 68 2.99 -0.88 -8.55
C GLU A 68 2.17 -0.23 -9.69
N THR A 69 1.09 -0.88 -10.12
CA THR A 69 0.17 -0.32 -11.12
C THR A 69 -0.52 0.95 -10.60
N ALA A 70 -0.91 0.98 -9.32
CA ALA A 70 -1.49 2.18 -8.72
C ALA A 70 -0.49 3.34 -8.63
N LEU A 71 0.78 3.05 -8.34
CA LEU A 71 1.85 4.05 -8.39
C LEU A 71 2.06 4.57 -9.81
N GLN A 72 2.16 3.68 -10.81
CA GLN A 72 2.33 4.05 -12.21
C GLN A 72 1.16 4.91 -12.74
N ASN A 73 -0.06 4.62 -12.29
CA ASN A 73 -1.26 5.37 -12.67
C ASN A 73 -1.48 6.64 -11.84
N ASN A 74 -0.52 7.04 -10.98
CA ASN A 74 -0.64 8.17 -10.05
C ASN A 74 -1.91 8.12 -9.18
N GLN A 75 -2.39 6.91 -8.87
CA GLN A 75 -3.54 6.73 -7.99
C GLN A 75 -3.17 6.78 -6.51
N VAL A 76 -1.91 6.49 -6.21
CA VAL A 76 -1.28 6.59 -4.90
C VAL A 76 0.11 7.22 -5.09
N ASP A 77 0.60 7.92 -4.09
CA ASP A 77 1.89 8.61 -4.13
C ASP A 77 2.99 7.80 -3.46
N LEU A 78 2.61 6.96 -2.51
CA LEU A 78 3.49 6.01 -1.84
C LEU A 78 2.73 4.75 -1.49
N VAL A 79 3.44 3.66 -1.29
CA VAL A 79 2.87 2.36 -0.90
C VAL A 79 3.59 1.86 0.33
N VAL A 80 2.83 1.34 1.30
CA VAL A 80 3.36 0.62 2.45
C VAL A 80 3.08 -0.86 2.25
N HIS A 81 4.12 -1.69 2.27
CA HIS A 81 4.01 -3.15 2.19
C HIS A 81 4.87 -3.83 3.25
N SER A 82 4.40 -4.97 3.76
CA SER A 82 5.23 -5.90 4.52
C SER A 82 6.16 -6.65 3.56
N SER A 83 7.47 -6.61 3.79
CA SER A 83 8.35 -7.63 3.23
C SER A 83 8.17 -8.92 4.04
N SER A 84 7.34 -9.83 3.56
CA SER A 84 7.41 -11.22 4.00
C SER A 84 8.78 -11.77 3.58
N CYS A 85 9.60 -12.14 4.56
CA CYS A 85 10.86 -12.85 4.39
C CYS A 85 10.61 -14.21 3.71
#